data_AF-A0A1W1HEL7-F1
#
_entry.id   AF-A0A1W1HEL7-F1
#
_cell.length_a   1.000
_cell.length_b   1.000
_cell.length_c   1.000
_cell.angle_alpha   90.00
_cell.angle_beta   90.00
_cell.angle_gamma   90.00
#
_symmetry.space_group_name_H-M   'P 1'
#
loop_
_entity.id
_entity.type
_entity.pdbx_description
1 polymer ?
#
loop_
_entity_poly.entity_id
_entity_poly.type
_entity_poly.pdbx_seq_one_letter_code
_entity_poly.pdbx_strand_id
1 'polypeptide(L)'
;MSGSIWQQQGATLSHKNACKEYGLTEQQIIDAIRNGKLQYKQNYAHGNPYYRVLRKEVESLAQDILGKDGIKEQAVKHELASINREINSLKRKLSTLEKKKKALLEKHEIKK
;
A
#
# COMPACT_ATOMS: atom_id res chain seq x y z
N MET A 1 -5.98 -29.71 -8.06
CA MET A 1 -6.91 -28.70 -8.61
C MET A 1 -6.20 -27.36 -8.60
N SER A 2 -5.86 -26.82 -9.77
CA SER A 2 -5.19 -25.53 -9.92
C SER A 2 -6.17 -24.40 -9.59
N GLY A 3 -6.28 -24.05 -8.30
CA GLY A 3 -6.92 -22.81 -7.89
C GLY A 3 -6.30 -21.68 -8.71
N SER A 4 -7.13 -20.98 -9.48
CA SER A 4 -6.67 -19.90 -10.36
C SER A 4 -5.78 -18.96 -9.54
N ILE A 5 -4.55 -18.66 -9.99
CA ILE A 5 -3.58 -17.80 -9.28
C ILE A 5 -4.25 -16.47 -8.85
N TRP A 6 -5.28 -16.04 -9.58
CA TRP A 6 -6.16 -14.91 -9.30
C TRP A 6 -6.99 -14.97 -8.01
N GLN A 7 -7.22 -16.15 -7.44
CA GLN A 7 -8.04 -16.36 -6.24
C GLN A 7 -7.20 -16.57 -4.97
N GLN A 8 -5.89 -16.76 -5.12
CA GLN A 8 -5.00 -16.92 -3.97
C GLN A 8 -4.85 -15.58 -3.23
N GLN A 9 -4.96 -15.63 -1.90
CA GLN A 9 -4.77 -14.46 -1.05
C GLN A 9 -3.39 -13.85 -1.28
N GLY A 10 -3.35 -12.53 -1.53
CA GLY A 10 -2.11 -11.80 -1.78
C GLY A 10 -1.49 -11.99 -3.17
N ALA A 11 -2.05 -12.84 -4.03
CA ALA A 11 -1.49 -13.11 -5.36
C ALA A 11 -1.79 -12.01 -6.40
N THR A 12 -2.74 -11.13 -6.11
CA THR A 12 -3.16 -10.03 -6.99
C THR A 12 -3.17 -8.71 -6.24
N LEU A 13 -2.98 -7.61 -6.96
CA LEU A 13 -3.14 -6.26 -6.46
C LEU A 13 -3.73 -5.35 -7.55
N SER A 14 -4.20 -4.16 -7.16
CA SER A 14 -4.62 -3.14 -8.13
C SER A 14 -3.40 -2.48 -8.76
N HIS A 15 -3.50 -1.99 -10.00
CA HIS A 15 -2.45 -1.19 -10.65
C HIS A 15 -1.98 -0.03 -9.76
N LYS A 16 -2.89 0.67 -9.07
CA LYS A 16 -2.54 1.75 -8.13
C LYS A 16 -1.72 1.27 -6.94
N ASN A 17 -2.04 0.10 -6.39
CA ASN A 17 -1.24 -0.49 -5.31
C ASN A 17 0.10 -0.97 -5.84
N ALA A 18 0.16 -1.51 -7.06
CA ALA A 18 1.41 -1.92 -7.69
C ALA A 18 2.35 -0.73 -7.87
N CYS A 19 1.85 0.43 -8.29
CA CYS A 19 2.63 1.66 -8.34
C CYS A 19 3.21 2.06 -6.98
N LYS A 20 2.40 1.95 -5.92
CA LYS A 20 2.83 2.31 -4.56
C LYS A 20 3.85 1.33 -3.99
N GLU A 21 3.58 0.04 -4.11
CA GLU A 21 4.40 -1.03 -3.52
C GLU A 21 5.73 -1.21 -4.26
N TYR A 22 5.73 -1.11 -5.59
CA TYR A 22 6.90 -1.40 -6.43
C TYR A 22 7.55 -0.15 -7.04
N GLY A 23 7.03 1.05 -6.76
CA GLY A 23 7.53 2.32 -7.32
C GLY A 23 7.38 2.46 -8.83
N LEU A 24 6.52 1.65 -9.43
CA LEU A 24 6.21 1.75 -10.84
C LEU A 24 5.30 2.95 -11.08
N THR A 25 5.45 3.61 -12.22
CA THR A 25 4.47 4.60 -12.65
C THR A 25 3.25 3.92 -13.25
N GLU A 26 2.10 4.60 -13.23
CA GLU A 26 0.88 4.06 -13.84
C GLU A 26 1.08 3.81 -15.34
N GLN A 27 1.85 4.66 -16.02
CA GLN A 27 2.24 4.48 -17.42
C GLN A 27 3.04 3.18 -17.63
N GLN A 28 4.03 2.90 -16.79
CA GLN A 28 4.82 1.65 -16.89
C GLN A 28 3.94 0.39 -16.77
N ILE A 29 2.94 0.41 -15.90
CA ILE A 29 1.98 -0.71 -15.77
C ILE A 29 1.08 -0.81 -17.00
N ILE A 30 0.56 0.31 -17.50
CA ILE A 30 -0.31 0.32 -18.69
C ILE A 30 0.48 -0.15 -19.92
N ASP A 31 1.72 0.30 -20.09
CA ASP A 31 2.59 -0.11 -21.19
C ASP A 31 2.95 -1.60 -21.09
N ALA A 32 3.21 -2.10 -19.88
CA ALA A 32 3.41 -3.52 -19.64
C ALA A 32 2.18 -4.37 -19.98
N ILE A 33 0.98 -3.88 -19.66
CA ILE A 33 -0.29 -4.52 -20.06
C ILE A 33 -0.42 -4.53 -21.59
N ARG A 34 -0.18 -3.38 -22.25
CA ARG A 34 -0.25 -3.26 -23.71
C ARG A 34 0.76 -4.15 -24.43
N ASN A 35 1.94 -4.31 -23.86
CA ASN A 35 3.01 -5.18 -24.36
C ASN A 35 2.78 -6.66 -24.02
N GLY A 36 1.70 -7.02 -23.32
CA GLY A 36 1.40 -8.40 -22.92
C GLY A 36 2.33 -8.95 -21.82
N LYS A 37 3.12 -8.10 -21.16
CA LYS A 37 4.00 -8.49 -20.05
C LYS A 37 3.25 -8.67 -18.73
N LEU A 38 2.10 -8.02 -18.59
CA LEU A 38 1.21 -8.15 -17.42
C LEU A 38 -0.16 -8.67 -17.84
N GLN A 39 -0.60 -9.74 -17.19
CA GLN A 39 -2.00 -10.13 -17.22
C GLN A 39 -2.80 -9.19 -16.33
N TYR A 40 -3.97 -8.81 -16.83
CA TYR A 40 -4.87 -7.92 -16.13
C TYR A 40 -6.31 -8.45 -16.18
N LYS A 41 -7.07 -8.07 -15.16
CA LYS A 41 -8.52 -8.18 -15.14
C LYS A 41 -9.09 -6.83 -14.74
N GLN A 42 -10.05 -6.33 -15.50
CA GLN A 42 -10.80 -5.14 -15.10
C GLN A 42 -11.75 -5.53 -13.95
N ASN A 43 -11.77 -4.71 -12.91
CA ASN A 43 -12.67 -4.88 -11.78
C ASN A 43 -13.18 -3.50 -11.33
N TYR A 44 -14.18 -3.48 -10.45
CA TYR A 44 -14.80 -2.26 -9.97
C TYR A 44 -14.71 -2.20 -8.45
N ALA A 45 -14.26 -1.05 -7.92
CA ALA A 45 -14.29 -0.76 -6.50
C ALA A 45 -15.18 0.48 -6.30
N HIS A 46 -16.31 0.31 -5.61
CA HIS A 46 -17.27 1.39 -5.36
C HIS A 46 -17.68 2.17 -6.63
N GLY A 47 -17.83 1.48 -7.77
CA GLY A 47 -18.17 2.08 -9.06
C GLY A 47 -16.96 2.57 -9.89
N ASN A 48 -15.77 2.67 -9.30
CA ASN A 48 -14.57 3.06 -10.03
C ASN A 48 -13.88 1.85 -10.65
N PRO A 49 -13.66 1.83 -11.98
CA PRO A 49 -12.92 0.77 -12.64
C PRO A 49 -11.45 0.81 -12.23
N TYR A 50 -10.85 -0.37 -12.04
CA TYR A 50 -9.43 -0.53 -11.83
C TYR A 50 -8.93 -1.81 -12.47
N TYR A 51 -7.68 -1.79 -12.93
CA TYR A 51 -6.99 -3.00 -13.36
C TYR A 51 -6.45 -3.75 -12.15
N ARG A 52 -6.80 -5.02 -12.05
CA ARG A 52 -6.24 -6.01 -11.14
C ARG A 52 -5.15 -6.77 -11.89
N VAL A 53 -3.96 -6.83 -11.32
CA VAL A 53 -2.75 -7.43 -11.91
C VAL A 53 -2.16 -8.48 -10.96
N LEU A 54 -1.38 -9.41 -11.51
CA LEU A 54 -0.71 -10.46 -10.73
C LEU A 54 0.56 -9.93 -10.07
N ARG A 55 0.71 -10.18 -8.78
CA ARG A 55 1.85 -9.68 -7.98
C ARG A 55 3.19 -10.16 -8.51
N LYS A 56 3.29 -11.45 -8.87
CA LYS A 56 4.52 -12.05 -9.42
C LYS A 56 4.98 -11.39 -10.72
N GLU A 57 4.03 -11.05 -11.60
CA GLU A 57 4.37 -10.43 -12.89
C GLU A 57 4.79 -8.97 -12.69
N VAL A 58 4.13 -8.25 -11.78
CA VAL A 58 4.53 -6.88 -11.39
C VAL A 58 5.93 -6.87 -10.77
N GLU A 59 6.24 -7.85 -9.94
CA GLU A 59 7.57 -7.99 -9.35
C GLU A 59 8.65 -8.24 -10.42
N SER A 60 8.38 -9.13 -11.39
CA SER A 60 9.27 -9.34 -12.54
C SER A 60 9.43 -8.07 -13.37
N LEU A 61 8.34 -7.34 -13.63
CA LEU A 61 8.40 -6.07 -14.35
C LEU A 61 9.25 -5.03 -13.63
N ALA A 62 9.09 -4.93 -12.31
CA ALA A 62 9.88 -4.02 -11.50
C ALA A 62 11.37 -4.39 -11.55
N GLN A 63 11.70 -5.69 -11.56
CA GLN A 63 13.08 -6.19 -11.75
C GLN A 63 13.66 -5.79 -13.10
N ASP A 64 12.86 -5.87 -14.15
CA ASP A 64 13.30 -5.49 -15.49
C ASP A 64 13.49 -3.98 -15.65
N ILE A 65 12.63 -3.15 -15.04
CA ILE A 65 12.61 -1.69 -15.25
C ILE A 65 13.58 -0.95 -14.31
N LEU A 66 13.54 -1.26 -13.01
CA LEU A 66 14.31 -0.54 -11.98
C LEU A 66 15.64 -1.23 -11.65
N GLY A 67 15.83 -2.46 -12.11
CA GLY A 67 16.90 -3.33 -11.61
C GLY A 67 16.67 -3.77 -10.17
N LYS A 68 17.46 -4.75 -9.70
CA LYS A 68 17.31 -5.32 -8.35
C LYS A 68 17.53 -4.30 -7.23
N ASP A 69 18.36 -3.28 -7.46
CA ASP A 69 18.72 -2.31 -6.43
C ASP A 69 17.68 -1.18 -6.30
N GLY A 70 17.08 -0.73 -7.41
CA GLY A 70 16.02 0.27 -7.40
C GLY A 70 14.74 -0.21 -6.70
N ILE A 71 14.40 -1.50 -6.83
CA ILE A 71 13.25 -2.09 -6.12
C ILE A 71 13.47 -2.14 -4.62
N LYS A 72 14.67 -2.53 -4.18
CA LYS A 72 14.98 -2.61 -2.75
C LYS A 72 14.90 -1.22 -2.11
N GLU A 73 15.50 -0.22 -2.75
CA GLU A 73 15.47 1.15 -2.24
C GLU A 73 14.02 1.68 -2.16
N GLN A 74 13.21 1.38 -3.18
CA GLN A 74 11.82 1.79 -3.19
C GLN A 74 10.96 1.05 -2.15
N ALA A 75 11.15 -0.26 -1.99
CA ALA A 75 10.47 -1.05 -0.97
C ALA A 75 10.77 -0.51 0.43
N VAL A 76 12.05 -0.19 0.71
CA VAL A 76 12.48 0.45 1.96
C VAL A 76 11.83 1.82 2.13
N LYS A 77 11.79 2.67 1.09
CA LYS A 77 11.10 3.98 1.15
C LYS A 77 9.61 3.83 1.43
N HIS A 78 8.94 2.85 0.81
CA HIS A 78 7.52 2.58 1.04
C HIS A 78 7.26 2.11 2.48
N GLU A 79 8.08 1.18 2.97
CA GLU A 79 7.99 0.68 4.34
C GLU A 79 8.25 1.80 5.36
N LEU A 80 9.26 2.63 5.14
CA LEU A 80 9.51 3.83 5.95
C LEU A 80 8.33 4.80 5.94
N ALA A 81 7.70 5.03 4.79
CA ALA A 81 6.53 5.90 4.70
C ALA A 81 5.33 5.30 5.46
N SER A 82 5.16 3.98 5.42
CA SER A 82 4.13 3.28 6.18
C SER A 82 4.36 3.41 7.69
N ILE A 83 5.57 3.10 8.16
CA ILE A 83 5.96 3.22 9.57
C ILE A 83 5.80 4.67 10.05
N ASN A 84 6.22 5.67 9.27
CA ASN A 84 6.05 7.08 9.63
C ASN A 84 4.57 7.48 9.78
N ARG A 85 3.68 6.98 8.91
CA ARG A 85 2.24 7.22 9.05
C ARG A 85 1.71 6.62 10.35
N GLU A 86 2.15 5.42 10.69
CA GLU A 86 1.76 4.74 11.92
C GLU A 86 2.24 5.47 13.17
N ILE A 87 3.52 5.88 13.20
CA ILE A 87 4.08 6.73 14.27
C ILE A 87 3.25 7.99 14.46
N ASN A 88 2.92 8.69 13.36
CA ASN A 88 2.15 9.93 13.43
C ASN A 88 0.70 9.69 13.91
N SER A 89 0.08 8.57 13.52
CA SER A 89 -1.23 8.17 14.02
C SER A 89 -1.20 7.90 15.53
N LEU A 90 -0.20 7.16 16.02
CA LEU A 90 -0.03 6.88 17.44
C LEU A 90 0.26 8.14 18.25
N LYS A 91 1.09 9.05 17.76
CA LYS A 91 1.34 10.35 18.41
C LYS A 91 0.05 11.15 18.59
N ARG A 92 -0.83 11.19 17.58
CA ARG A 92 -2.14 11.87 17.69
C ARG A 92 -3.04 11.21 18.73
N LYS A 93 -3.08 9.88 18.77
CA LYS A 93 -3.83 9.12 19.80
C LYS A 93 -3.29 9.42 21.20
N LEU A 94 -1.97 9.42 21.37
CA LEU A 94 -1.30 9.72 22.63
C LEU A 94 -1.63 11.14 23.13
N SER A 95 -1.49 12.15 22.27
CA SER A 95 -1.86 13.53 22.62
C SER A 95 -3.34 13.67 23.03
N THR A 96 -4.22 12.92 22.38
CA THR A 96 -5.65 12.91 22.73
C THR A 96 -5.89 12.29 24.11
N LEU A 97 -5.17 11.21 24.44
CA LEU A 97 -5.26 10.56 25.75
C LEU A 97 -4.65 11.43 26.86
N GLU A 98 -3.53 12.10 26.60
CA GLU A 98 -2.91 13.04 27.55
C GLU A 98 -3.84 14.20 27.90
N LYS A 99 -4.50 14.81 26.89
CA LYS A 99 -5.51 15.86 27.11
C LYS A 99 -6.67 15.36 27.96
N LYS A 100 -7.17 14.15 27.68
CA LYS A 100 -8.24 13.53 28.48
C LYS A 100 -7.81 13.28 29.92
N LYS A 101 -6.59 12.76 30.13
CA LYS A 101 -6.01 12.56 31.46
C LYS A 101 -5.92 13.88 32.23
N LYS A 102 -5.40 14.94 31.60
CA LYS A 102 -5.28 16.26 32.23
C LYS A 102 -6.64 16.83 32.64
N ALA A 103 -7.63 16.78 31.75
CA ALA A 103 -8.98 17.23 32.06
C ALA A 103 -9.65 16.45 33.20
N LEU A 104 -9.34 15.16 33.35
CA LEU A 104 -9.83 14.35 34.46
C LEU A 104 -9.12 14.68 35.78
N LEU A 105 -7.80 14.95 35.73
CA LEU A 105 -7.04 15.40 36.90
C LEU A 105 -7.55 16.74 37.41
N GLU A 106 -7.75 17.73 36.52
CA GLU A 106 -8.32 19.04 36.88
C GLU A 106 -9.72 18.88 37.52
N LYS A 107 -10.58 18.02 36.97
CA LYS A 107 -11.90 17.71 37.57
C LYS A 107 -11.82 17.03 38.92
N HIS A 108 -10.78 16.21 39.15
CA HIS A 108 -10.56 15.53 40.42
C HIS A 108 -10.06 16.50 41.49
N GLU A 109 -9.18 17.44 41.13
CA GLU A 109 -8.67 18.48 42.03
C GLU A 109 -9.74 19.51 42.43
N ILE A 110 -10.66 19.87 41.53
CA ILE A 110 -11.77 20.80 41.85
C ILE A 110 -12.80 20.19 42.81
N LYS A 111 -12.90 18.85 42.87
CA LYS A 111 -13.87 18.13 43.71
C LYS A 111 -13.35 17.82 45.12
N LYS A 112 -12.09 18.13 45.42
CA LYS A 112 -11.40 17.79 46.67
C LYS A 112 -11.25 19.03 47.54
#